data_AF-A0A975RCC0-F1
#
_entry.id   AF-A0A975RCC0-F1
#
_cell.length_a   1.000
_cell.length_b   1.000
_cell.length_c   1.000
_cell.angle_alpha   90.00
_cell.angle_beta   90.00
_cell.angle_gamma   90.00
#
_symmetry.space_group_name_H-M   'P 1'
#
loop_
_entity.id
_entity.type
_entity.pdbx_description
1 polymer ?
#
loop_
_entity_poly.entity_id
_entity_poly.type
_entity_poly.pdbx_seq_one_letter_code
_entity_poly.pdbx_strand_id
1 'polypeptide(L)'
;MTTKLISKSDSARRRVAIIRYQQAMLLRDIADIEQESSRRSTVGQVALLCSLSQPAAERKTALADALTSYLPETLAAMENGLIDEYAASRVFEATACTSQEVASEVDARLVGKFENRNAPALRRMVNSLLMRIDPEGYEQRRKAKAAARRIEIRHGDHGSSSLFAELPSDRAQALYAACDQDALAKKRQGAPETVDQLRADALVERCLGGACGGKPKAQIFLHIDMPTLMGLRNNPAELVGCGEISPELAREIAFDANSVWNRIIDEPMSKLPLDLGRKNYRPSKRMRKYLQVAHRTCCMPGRTRPAQYTDLDHAQTWKDGGGTDKVNLRPLCRVHHKLRDEPGWTFTTNPSTGALTVTTPDGHTYTEDPHRIRLVGNPGHHLDRLLARELHVGDEVVQPALTQPPSRFVANLPVRMRIQPFEPELYALLELFRRRFNHRH
;
A
#
# COMPACT_ATOMS: atom_id res chain seq x y z
N MET A 1 -11.14 45.29 -26.73
CA MET A 1 -10.83 43.91 -26.31
C MET A 1 -10.84 43.68 -24.79
N THR A 2 -11.03 44.72 -23.97
CA THR A 2 -10.98 44.67 -22.49
C THR A 2 -12.29 44.28 -21.80
N THR A 3 -13.45 44.38 -22.47
CA THR A 3 -14.78 44.12 -21.87
C THR A 3 -15.17 42.63 -21.82
N LYS A 4 -14.56 41.76 -22.64
CA LYS A 4 -14.80 40.29 -22.64
C LYS A 4 -13.95 39.53 -21.61
N LEU A 5 -12.90 40.13 -21.09
CA LEU A 5 -12.01 39.51 -20.09
C LEU A 5 -12.60 39.64 -18.67
N ILE A 6 -13.24 40.78 -18.36
CA ILE A 6 -13.90 41.03 -17.07
C ILE A 6 -15.09 40.08 -16.85
N SER A 7 -15.87 39.77 -17.91
CA SER A 7 -17.01 38.84 -17.80
C SER A 7 -16.63 37.37 -17.61
N LYS A 8 -15.48 36.94 -18.16
CA LYS A 8 -14.95 35.57 -17.96
C LYS A 8 -14.29 35.41 -16.59
N SER A 9 -13.55 36.41 -16.10
CA SER A 9 -12.92 36.35 -14.78
C SER A 9 -13.96 36.31 -13.65
N ASP A 10 -15.05 37.07 -13.77
CA ASP A 10 -16.16 37.02 -12.81
C ASP A 10 -16.91 35.69 -12.85
N SER A 11 -17.04 35.08 -14.04
CA SER A 11 -17.61 33.73 -14.18
C SER A 11 -16.73 32.67 -13.52
N ALA A 12 -15.41 32.72 -13.71
CA ALA A 12 -14.47 31.78 -13.10
C ALA A 12 -14.43 31.92 -11.58
N ARG A 13 -14.37 33.15 -11.05
CA ARG A 13 -14.40 33.42 -9.60
C ARG A 13 -15.67 32.88 -8.96
N ARG A 14 -16.84 33.12 -9.56
CA ARG A 14 -18.12 32.58 -9.06
C ARG A 14 -18.14 31.05 -9.06
N ARG A 15 -17.66 30.40 -10.12
CA ARG A 15 -17.59 28.93 -10.19
C ARG A 15 -16.66 28.36 -9.12
N VAL A 16 -15.50 28.98 -8.88
CA VAL A 16 -14.58 28.56 -7.82
C VAL A 16 -15.21 28.73 -6.43
N ALA A 17 -15.95 29.81 -6.19
CA ALA A 17 -16.68 29.99 -4.93
C ALA A 17 -17.73 28.88 -4.71
N ILE A 18 -18.45 28.47 -5.76
CA ILE A 18 -19.40 27.33 -5.69
C ILE A 18 -18.68 26.02 -5.37
N ILE A 19 -17.53 25.75 -5.99
CA ILE A 19 -16.74 24.54 -5.70
C ILE A 19 -16.33 24.49 -4.23
N ARG A 20 -15.88 25.63 -3.68
CA ARG A 20 -15.49 25.75 -2.26
C ARG A 20 -16.67 25.54 -1.32
N TYR A 21 -17.83 26.11 -1.65
CA TYR A 21 -19.07 25.88 -0.91
C TYR A 21 -19.47 24.39 -0.93
N GLN A 22 -19.41 23.73 -2.09
CA GLN A 22 -19.72 22.31 -2.20
C GLN A 22 -18.77 21.43 -1.39
N GLN A 23 -17.48 21.80 -1.31
CA GLN A 23 -16.52 21.13 -0.43
C GLN A 23 -16.88 21.31 1.06
N ALA A 24 -17.40 22.48 1.45
CA ALA A 24 -17.87 22.72 2.81
C ALA A 24 -19.08 21.83 3.15
N MET A 25 -20.06 21.74 2.24
CA MET A 25 -21.24 20.90 2.43
C MET A 25 -20.86 19.42 2.55
N LEU A 26 -19.97 18.92 1.70
CA LEU A 26 -19.44 17.56 1.82
C LEU A 26 -18.84 17.28 3.21
N LEU A 27 -18.11 18.24 3.79
CA LEU A 27 -17.52 18.07 5.12
C LEU A 27 -18.58 18.14 6.23
N ARG A 28 -19.64 18.93 6.07
CA ARG A 28 -20.80 18.90 6.99
C ARG A 28 -21.48 17.55 6.96
N ASP A 29 -21.80 17.04 5.77
CA ASP A 29 -22.46 15.73 5.61
C ASP A 29 -21.63 14.62 6.27
N ILE A 30 -20.29 14.66 6.14
CA ILE A 30 -19.41 13.71 6.82
C ILE A 30 -19.48 13.84 8.35
N ALA A 31 -19.53 15.07 8.88
CA ALA A 31 -19.64 15.30 10.32
C ALA A 31 -21.00 14.86 10.86
N ASP A 32 -22.08 15.03 10.08
CA ASP A 32 -23.43 14.59 10.47
C ASP A 32 -23.48 13.04 10.54
N ILE A 33 -22.85 12.34 9.61
CA ILE A 33 -22.70 10.86 9.68
C ILE A 33 -21.92 10.43 10.94
N GLU A 34 -20.92 11.22 11.38
CA GLU A 34 -20.16 10.94 12.63
C GLU A 34 -21.00 11.14 13.89
N GLN A 35 -22.06 11.96 13.85
CA GLN A 35 -22.98 12.10 14.99
C GLN A 35 -23.89 10.88 15.15
N GLU A 36 -24.20 10.20 14.05
CA GLU A 36 -25.10 9.04 14.02
C GLU A 36 -24.38 7.70 14.19
N SER A 37 -23.06 7.68 14.06
CA SER A 37 -22.26 6.45 14.04
C SER A 37 -20.93 6.61 14.77
N SER A 38 -20.28 5.50 15.13
CA SER A 38 -18.92 5.61 15.70
C SER A 38 -17.95 6.18 14.66
N ARG A 39 -16.97 6.98 15.09
CA ARG A 39 -15.90 7.49 14.20
C ARG A 39 -15.26 6.42 13.33
N ARG A 40 -15.09 5.20 13.87
CA ARG A 40 -14.54 4.08 13.10
C ARG A 40 -15.47 3.66 11.96
N SER A 41 -16.76 3.57 12.25
CA SER A 41 -17.80 3.28 11.25
C SER A 41 -17.87 4.38 10.19
N THR A 42 -17.90 5.65 10.60
CA THR A 42 -17.91 6.81 9.68
C THR A 42 -16.72 6.77 8.73
N VAL A 43 -15.51 6.59 9.25
CA VAL A 43 -14.30 6.51 8.41
C VAL A 43 -14.38 5.34 7.42
N GLY A 44 -14.88 4.18 7.85
CA GLY A 44 -15.07 3.03 6.98
C GLY A 44 -16.06 3.31 5.84
N GLN A 45 -17.20 3.94 6.16
CA GLN A 45 -18.21 4.33 5.19
C GLN A 45 -17.67 5.36 4.19
N VAL A 46 -17.03 6.43 4.68
CA VAL A 46 -16.40 7.46 3.84
C VAL A 46 -15.30 6.86 2.94
N ALA A 47 -14.50 5.92 3.44
CA ALA A 47 -13.50 5.23 2.63
C ALA A 47 -14.13 4.49 1.45
N LEU A 48 -15.18 3.71 1.69
CA LEU A 48 -15.82 2.89 0.66
C LEU A 48 -16.71 3.70 -0.29
N LEU A 49 -17.60 4.54 0.25
CA LEU A 49 -18.57 5.33 -0.53
C LEU A 49 -17.87 6.39 -1.38
N CYS A 50 -16.82 7.03 -0.86
CA CYS A 50 -16.06 8.05 -1.60
C CYS A 50 -14.84 7.49 -2.35
N SER A 51 -14.63 6.16 -2.36
CA SER A 51 -13.47 5.50 -2.99
C SER A 51 -12.13 6.08 -2.52
N LEU A 52 -12.00 6.36 -1.22
CA LEU A 52 -10.81 6.93 -0.62
C LEU A 52 -9.95 5.86 0.06
N SER A 53 -8.63 6.07 0.06
CA SER A 53 -7.75 5.28 0.92
C SER A 53 -8.10 5.50 2.40
N GLN A 54 -7.89 4.47 3.23
CA GLN A 54 -8.15 4.55 4.67
C GLN A 54 -7.56 5.80 5.34
N PRO A 55 -6.28 6.19 5.13
CA PRO A 55 -5.74 7.40 5.73
C PRO A 55 -6.35 8.70 5.19
N ALA A 56 -6.81 8.71 3.94
CA ALA A 56 -7.47 9.87 3.35
C ALA A 56 -8.87 10.06 3.96
N ALA A 57 -9.63 8.98 4.14
CA ALA A 57 -10.91 9.01 4.84
C ALA A 57 -10.75 9.47 6.31
N GLU A 58 -9.77 8.91 7.04
CA GLU A 58 -9.46 9.34 8.42
C GLU A 58 -9.17 10.84 8.51
N ARG A 59 -8.37 11.37 7.58
CA ARG A 59 -8.06 12.81 7.53
C ARG A 59 -9.31 13.64 7.21
N LYS A 60 -10.14 13.19 6.28
CA LYS A 60 -11.33 13.92 5.84
C LYS A 60 -12.40 13.96 6.94
N THR A 61 -12.66 12.83 7.61
CA THR A 61 -13.54 12.75 8.78
C THR A 61 -13.01 13.62 9.93
N ALA A 62 -11.70 13.57 10.22
CA ALA A 62 -11.12 14.43 11.26
C ALA A 62 -11.19 15.93 10.94
N LEU A 63 -11.05 16.31 9.67
CA LEU A 63 -11.24 17.69 9.22
C LEU A 63 -12.69 18.13 9.36
N ALA A 64 -13.65 17.27 8.97
CA ALA A 64 -15.08 17.52 9.10
C ALA A 64 -15.46 17.80 10.56
N ASP A 65 -15.12 16.89 11.47
CA ASP A 65 -15.30 17.02 12.93
C ASP A 65 -14.69 18.32 13.49
N ALA A 66 -13.47 18.67 13.07
CA ALA A 66 -12.83 19.90 13.51
C ALA A 66 -13.57 21.16 13.07
N LEU A 67 -13.98 21.21 11.80
CA LEU A 67 -14.67 22.36 11.21
C LEU A 67 -16.04 22.60 11.83
N THR A 68 -16.76 21.55 12.20
CA THR A 68 -18.09 21.66 12.82
C THR A 68 -18.04 21.86 14.33
N SER A 69 -16.99 21.36 15.00
CA SER A 69 -16.90 21.40 16.46
C SER A 69 -16.13 22.62 17.00
N TYR A 70 -14.97 22.97 16.44
CA TYR A 70 -14.07 23.97 17.04
C TYR A 70 -13.31 24.86 16.03
N LEU A 71 -13.63 24.79 14.73
CA LEU A 71 -13.15 25.72 13.69
C LEU A 71 -14.29 26.32 12.83
N PRO A 72 -15.35 26.88 13.45
CA PRO A 72 -16.53 27.36 12.74
C PRO A 72 -16.26 28.54 11.78
N GLU A 73 -15.30 29.41 12.07
CA GLU A 73 -14.94 30.54 11.20
C GLU A 73 -14.18 30.09 9.95
N THR A 74 -13.35 29.06 10.09
CA THR A 74 -12.74 28.39 8.93
C THR A 74 -13.80 27.71 8.07
N LEU A 75 -14.81 27.06 8.68
CA LEU A 75 -15.93 26.47 7.94
C LEU A 75 -16.75 27.55 7.22
N ALA A 76 -17.10 28.63 7.91
CA ALA A 76 -17.81 29.77 7.34
C ALA A 76 -17.03 30.40 6.18
N ALA A 77 -15.70 30.46 6.26
CA ALA A 77 -14.87 30.94 5.15
C ALA A 77 -14.94 30.02 3.90
N MET A 78 -15.10 28.71 4.09
CA MET A 78 -15.35 27.79 2.98
C MET A 78 -16.75 27.99 2.38
N GLU A 79 -17.77 28.13 3.22
CA GLU A 79 -19.16 28.37 2.81
C GLU A 79 -19.32 29.69 2.04
N ASN A 80 -18.59 30.72 2.45
CA ASN A 80 -18.54 32.00 1.74
C ASN A 80 -17.65 31.95 0.49
N GLY A 81 -17.08 30.79 0.14
CA GLY A 81 -16.27 30.60 -1.06
C GLY A 81 -14.90 31.28 -1.02
N LEU A 82 -14.39 31.65 0.16
CA LEU A 82 -13.11 32.34 0.33
C LEU A 82 -11.92 31.38 0.25
N ILE A 83 -12.06 30.19 0.83
CA ILE A 83 -11.02 29.16 0.90
C ILE A 83 -11.58 27.79 0.46
N ASP A 84 -10.69 26.91 0.00
CA ASP A 84 -11.02 25.52 -0.35
C ASP A 84 -10.69 24.55 0.80
N GLU A 85 -11.07 23.29 0.62
CA GLU A 85 -10.75 22.20 1.57
C GLU A 85 -9.25 22.11 1.86
N TYR A 86 -8.38 22.32 0.85
CA TYR A 86 -6.94 22.23 1.04
C TYR A 86 -6.41 23.33 1.96
N ALA A 87 -6.87 24.57 1.78
CA ALA A 87 -6.56 25.69 2.66
C ALA A 87 -7.10 25.47 4.08
N ALA A 88 -8.35 25.02 4.23
CA ALA A 88 -8.92 24.67 5.53
C ALA A 88 -8.13 23.55 6.23
N SER A 89 -7.69 22.52 5.49
CA SER A 89 -6.83 21.45 6.02
C SER A 89 -5.54 21.98 6.64
N ARG A 90 -4.99 23.10 6.15
CA ARG A 90 -3.77 23.68 6.73
C ARG A 90 -4.00 24.33 8.09
N VAL A 91 -5.19 24.89 8.30
CA VAL A 91 -5.62 25.44 9.60
C VAL A 91 -5.79 24.27 10.56
N PHE A 92 -6.61 23.28 10.19
CA PHE A 92 -6.83 22.06 10.96
C PHE A 92 -5.52 21.35 11.33
N GLU A 93 -4.63 21.07 10.38
CA GLU A 93 -3.37 20.38 10.67
C GLU A 93 -2.42 21.18 11.58
N ALA A 94 -2.57 22.51 11.65
CA ALA A 94 -1.78 23.33 12.57
C ALA A 94 -2.36 23.30 13.99
N THR A 95 -3.69 23.21 14.13
CA THR A 95 -4.41 23.15 15.41
C THR A 95 -4.69 21.73 15.90
N ALA A 96 -4.48 20.69 15.10
CA ALA A 96 -4.83 19.30 15.44
C ALA A 96 -4.11 18.72 16.68
N CYS A 97 -3.05 19.37 17.16
CA CYS A 97 -2.32 18.95 18.36
C CYS A 97 -2.53 19.91 19.55
N THR A 98 -3.48 20.85 19.46
CA THR A 98 -3.83 21.78 20.52
C THR A 98 -5.10 21.31 21.22
N SER A 99 -5.43 21.91 22.37
CA SER A 99 -6.77 21.71 22.95
C SER A 99 -7.84 22.36 22.05
N GLN A 100 -9.10 21.94 22.21
CA GLN A 100 -10.20 22.50 21.43
C GLN A 100 -10.40 23.98 21.74
N GLU A 101 -10.17 24.42 22.98
CA GLU A 101 -10.28 25.82 23.39
C GLU A 101 -9.25 26.70 22.66
N VAL A 102 -7.99 26.25 22.59
CA VAL A 102 -6.93 26.96 21.86
C VAL A 102 -7.22 26.98 20.36
N ALA A 103 -7.74 25.88 19.81
CA ALA A 103 -8.11 25.81 18.39
C ALA A 103 -9.23 26.81 18.06
N SER A 104 -10.29 26.85 18.88
CA SER A 104 -11.40 27.79 18.74
C SER A 104 -10.95 29.25 18.86
N GLU A 105 -10.05 29.56 19.80
CA GLU A 105 -9.52 30.92 19.95
C GLU A 105 -8.69 31.34 18.73
N VAL A 106 -7.87 30.43 18.19
CA VAL A 106 -7.11 30.68 16.96
C VAL A 106 -8.06 30.95 15.80
N ASP A 107 -9.10 30.14 15.65
CA ASP A 107 -10.08 30.22 14.58
C ASP A 107 -10.87 31.54 14.63
N ALA A 108 -11.34 31.94 15.82
CA ALA A 108 -12.00 33.23 16.05
C ALA A 108 -11.09 34.42 15.65
N ARG A 109 -9.77 34.30 15.81
CA ARG A 109 -8.81 35.33 15.37
C ARG A 109 -8.54 35.33 13.87
N LEU A 110 -9.03 34.36 13.10
CA LEU A 110 -8.91 34.31 11.64
C LEU A 110 -10.03 35.06 10.91
N VAL A 111 -11.09 35.47 11.61
CA VAL A 111 -12.18 36.27 11.03
C VAL A 111 -11.63 37.47 10.26
N GLY A 112 -12.08 37.62 9.00
CA GLY A 112 -11.64 38.67 8.09
C GLY A 112 -10.20 38.54 7.55
N LYS A 113 -9.47 37.45 7.87
CA LYS A 113 -8.07 37.26 7.44
C LYS A 113 -7.89 36.24 6.33
N PHE A 114 -8.95 35.61 5.85
CA PHE A 114 -8.93 34.57 4.82
C PHE A 114 -8.75 35.12 3.39
N GLU A 115 -9.14 36.37 3.14
CA GLU A 115 -9.14 36.96 1.80
C GLU A 115 -7.73 37.01 1.18
N ASN A 116 -7.64 36.61 -0.10
CA ASN A 116 -6.42 36.66 -0.92
C ASN A 116 -5.21 35.90 -0.33
N ARG A 117 -5.44 34.86 0.49
CA ARG A 117 -4.37 34.02 1.03
C ARG A 117 -4.38 32.63 0.40
N ASN A 118 -3.18 32.13 0.11
CA ASN A 118 -2.98 30.73 -0.23
C ASN A 118 -2.76 29.88 1.03
N ALA A 119 -2.88 28.57 0.87
CA ALA A 119 -2.75 27.59 1.95
C ALA A 119 -1.43 27.71 2.76
N PRO A 120 -0.24 27.90 2.16
CA PRO A 120 0.99 28.14 2.93
C PRO A 120 0.99 29.43 3.75
N ALA A 121 0.43 30.51 3.22
CA ALA A 121 0.34 31.78 3.94
C ALA A 121 -0.61 31.66 5.15
N LEU A 122 -1.74 30.97 5.00
CA LEU A 122 -2.65 30.66 6.11
C LEU A 122 -1.95 29.82 7.18
N ARG A 123 -1.24 28.75 6.79
CA ARG A 123 -0.49 27.92 7.74
C ARG A 123 0.53 28.73 8.56
N ARG A 124 1.29 29.62 7.91
CA ARG A 124 2.25 30.50 8.62
C ARG A 124 1.56 31.43 9.60
N MET A 125 0.43 32.01 9.21
CA MET A 125 -0.37 32.87 10.08
C MET A 125 -0.89 32.11 11.31
N VAL A 126 -1.49 30.95 11.10
CA VAL A 126 -1.99 30.10 12.19
C VAL A 126 -0.88 29.72 13.16
N ASN A 127 0.27 29.27 12.65
CA ASN A 127 1.43 28.98 13.50
C ASN A 127 1.92 30.20 14.28
N SER A 128 1.90 31.39 13.68
CA SER A 128 2.25 32.63 14.37
C SER A 128 1.22 33.02 15.45
N LEU A 129 -0.06 32.72 15.25
CA LEU A 129 -1.10 32.96 16.27
C LEU A 129 -0.94 31.96 17.43
N LEU A 130 -0.71 30.68 17.11
CA LEU A 130 -0.47 29.63 18.09
C LEU A 130 0.72 29.94 19.00
N MET A 131 1.82 30.45 18.45
CA MET A 131 2.99 30.84 19.25
C MET A 131 2.68 31.97 20.25
N ARG A 132 1.70 32.83 19.96
CA ARG A 132 1.29 33.94 20.84
C ARG A 132 0.23 33.53 21.86
N ILE A 133 -0.67 32.62 21.50
CA ILE A 133 -1.78 32.16 22.34
C ILE A 133 -1.30 31.09 23.32
N ASP A 134 -0.51 30.13 22.83
CA ASP A 134 -0.12 28.94 23.59
C ASP A 134 1.39 28.62 23.42
N PRO A 135 2.27 29.44 24.00
CA PRO A 135 3.72 29.22 23.94
C PRO A 135 4.16 27.98 24.71
N GLU A 136 3.52 27.67 25.85
CA GLU A 136 3.85 26.48 26.66
C GLU A 136 3.45 25.18 25.96
N GLY A 137 2.22 25.12 25.43
CA GLY A 137 1.77 23.98 24.66
C GLY A 137 2.57 23.81 23.37
N TYR A 138 3.14 24.88 22.79
CA TYR A 138 4.05 24.74 21.64
C TYR A 138 5.27 23.90 22.01
N GLU A 139 5.89 24.16 23.16
CA GLU A 139 7.05 23.40 23.62
C GLU A 139 6.68 21.94 23.95
N GLN A 140 5.51 21.70 24.55
CA GLN A 140 5.00 20.34 24.76
C GLN A 140 4.79 19.61 23.44
N ARG A 141 4.16 20.25 22.45
CA ARG A 141 3.96 19.69 21.10
C ARG A 141 5.28 19.39 20.40
N ARG A 142 6.30 20.25 20.56
CA ARG A 142 7.65 20.03 20.01
C ARG A 142 8.28 18.77 20.60
N LYS A 143 8.21 18.59 21.93
CA LYS A 143 8.69 17.38 22.62
C LYS A 143 7.93 16.12 22.19
N ALA A 144 6.59 16.21 22.13
CA ALA A 144 5.75 15.10 21.70
C ALA A 144 6.04 14.67 20.25
N LYS A 145 6.21 15.62 19.31
CA LYS A 145 6.60 15.32 17.93
C LYS A 145 7.99 14.70 17.83
N ALA A 146 8.95 15.19 18.62
CA ALA A 146 10.28 14.58 18.69
C ALA A 146 10.23 13.13 19.21
N ALA A 147 9.35 12.83 20.16
CA ALA A 147 9.10 11.48 20.66
C ALA A 147 8.35 10.59 19.65
N ALA A 148 7.45 11.16 18.86
CA ALA A 148 6.68 10.48 17.82
C ALA A 148 7.44 10.21 16.51
N ARG A 149 8.76 10.46 16.51
CA ARG A 149 9.65 10.18 15.37
C ARG A 149 9.41 8.78 14.79
N ARG A 150 9.25 8.71 13.48
CA ARG A 150 8.87 7.48 12.77
C ARG A 150 9.39 7.48 11.34
N ILE A 151 9.43 6.29 10.76
CA ILE A 151 9.67 6.09 9.33
C ILE A 151 8.48 5.35 8.72
N GLU A 152 8.02 5.82 7.58
CA GLU A 152 6.89 5.26 6.82
C GLU A 152 7.34 5.01 5.38
N ILE A 153 6.98 3.86 4.82
CA ILE A 153 7.14 3.59 3.39
C ILE A 153 5.77 3.65 2.72
N ARG A 154 5.69 4.36 1.59
CA ARG A 154 4.52 4.36 0.70
C ARG A 154 4.95 3.83 -0.65
N HIS A 155 4.34 2.73 -1.03
CA HIS A 155 4.52 2.14 -2.34
C HIS A 155 3.83 3.02 -3.39
N GLY A 156 4.57 3.37 -4.44
CA GLY A 156 4.08 4.15 -5.57
C GLY A 156 4.06 3.31 -6.84
N ASP A 157 3.80 3.99 -7.95
CA ASP A 157 3.73 3.34 -9.26
C ASP A 157 5.14 3.04 -9.82
N HIS A 158 5.18 2.20 -10.85
CA HIS A 158 6.40 1.88 -11.61
C HIS A 158 7.53 1.25 -10.76
N GLY A 159 7.17 0.51 -9.71
CA GLY A 159 8.15 -0.11 -8.81
C GLY A 159 8.92 0.87 -7.94
N SER A 160 8.51 2.14 -7.90
CA SER A 160 9.07 3.14 -7.01
C SER A 160 8.37 3.12 -5.65
N SER A 161 9.08 3.51 -4.60
CA SER A 161 8.51 3.68 -3.26
C SER A 161 9.08 4.92 -2.61
N SER A 162 8.22 5.68 -1.92
CA SER A 162 8.59 6.86 -1.16
C SER A 162 8.83 6.49 0.31
N LEU A 163 9.97 6.91 0.85
CA LEU A 163 10.32 6.75 2.26
C LEU A 163 10.17 8.10 2.97
N PHE A 164 9.27 8.18 3.94
CA PHE A 164 9.03 9.37 4.74
C PHE A 164 9.61 9.19 6.14
N ALA A 165 10.40 10.15 6.60
CA ALA A 165 10.93 10.17 7.96
C ALA A 165 10.44 11.43 8.68
N GLU A 166 9.73 11.25 9.78
CA GLU A 166 9.42 12.34 10.71
C GLU A 166 10.49 12.36 11.80
N LEU A 167 11.29 13.42 11.80
CA LEU A 167 12.45 13.58 12.68
C LEU A 167 12.44 14.99 13.29
N PRO A 168 13.15 15.21 14.42
CA PRO A 168 13.50 16.55 14.87
C PRO A 168 14.20 17.35 13.75
N SER A 169 13.87 18.63 13.60
CA SER A 169 14.31 19.46 12.48
C SER A 169 15.84 19.54 12.35
N ASP A 170 16.56 19.61 13.48
CA ASP A 170 18.02 19.59 13.52
C ASP A 170 18.60 18.30 12.91
N ARG A 171 17.97 17.15 13.21
CA ARG A 171 18.39 15.84 12.70
C ARG A 171 18.02 15.64 11.24
N ALA A 172 16.83 16.09 10.83
CA ALA A 172 16.42 16.07 9.42
C ALA A 172 17.35 16.93 8.55
N GLN A 173 17.69 18.14 9.02
CA GLN A 173 18.61 19.04 8.33
C GLN A 173 20.03 18.47 8.25
N ALA A 174 20.54 17.90 9.36
CA ALA A 174 21.85 17.26 9.37
C ALA A 174 21.92 16.07 8.40
N LEU A 175 20.87 15.22 8.37
CA LEU A 175 20.78 14.11 7.42
C LEU A 175 20.75 14.60 5.97
N TYR A 176 19.90 15.59 5.67
CA TYR A 176 19.80 16.17 4.33
C TYR A 176 21.14 16.78 3.88
N ALA A 177 21.79 17.57 4.74
CA ALA A 177 23.08 18.17 4.46
C ALA A 177 24.18 17.13 4.22
N ALA A 178 24.17 16.01 4.96
CA ALA A 178 25.12 14.93 4.76
C ALA A 178 24.92 14.24 3.40
N CYS A 179 23.68 13.95 2.99
CA CYS A 179 23.38 13.43 1.66
C CYS A 179 23.73 14.43 0.55
N ASP A 180 23.51 15.72 0.80
CA ASP A 180 23.85 16.79 -0.13
C ASP A 180 25.36 16.93 -0.34
N GLN A 181 26.15 16.83 0.74
CA GLN A 181 27.61 16.84 0.65
C GLN A 181 28.15 15.70 -0.21
N ASP A 182 27.65 14.47 0.00
CA ASP A 182 28.07 13.30 -0.79
C ASP A 182 27.64 13.45 -2.25
N ALA A 183 26.42 13.93 -2.50
CA ALA A 183 25.90 14.17 -3.84
C ALA A 183 26.75 15.21 -4.60
N LEU A 184 27.08 16.33 -3.96
CA LEU A 184 27.92 17.37 -4.54
C LEU A 184 29.37 16.91 -4.74
N ALA A 185 29.89 15.99 -3.90
CA ALA A 185 31.20 15.38 -4.10
C ALA A 185 31.21 14.51 -5.36
N LYS A 186 30.23 13.61 -5.53
CA LYS A 186 30.07 12.79 -6.73
C LYS A 186 29.84 13.64 -7.98
N LYS A 187 29.04 14.71 -7.86
CA LYS A 187 28.78 15.62 -8.99
C LYS A 187 30.05 16.33 -9.46
N ARG A 188 30.90 16.77 -8.53
CA ARG A 188 32.22 17.35 -8.85
C ARG A 188 33.17 16.36 -9.50
N GLN A 189 33.01 15.06 -9.24
CA GLN A 189 33.77 13.98 -9.89
C GLN A 189 33.23 13.62 -11.28
N GLY A 190 32.23 14.34 -11.80
CA GLY A 190 31.72 14.15 -13.16
C GLY A 190 30.56 13.15 -13.29
N ALA A 191 29.90 12.79 -12.18
CA ALA A 191 28.73 11.92 -12.22
C ALA A 191 27.63 12.50 -13.15
N PRO A 192 27.11 11.71 -14.12
CA PRO A 192 26.13 12.17 -15.09
C PRO A 192 24.75 12.45 -14.47
N GLU A 193 24.40 11.81 -13.36
CA GLU A 193 23.11 11.92 -12.67
C GLU A 193 22.83 13.33 -12.12
N THR A 194 21.56 13.66 -11.90
CA THR A 194 21.16 14.93 -11.26
C THR A 194 21.55 14.95 -9.78
N VAL A 195 21.65 16.14 -9.19
CA VAL A 195 21.99 16.26 -7.76
C VAL A 195 20.94 15.56 -6.88
N ASP A 196 19.67 15.60 -7.25
CA ASP A 196 18.61 14.91 -6.50
C ASP A 196 18.72 13.38 -6.58
N GLN A 197 19.09 12.83 -7.74
CA GLN A 197 19.37 11.40 -7.89
C GLN A 197 20.54 10.99 -6.98
N LEU A 198 21.65 11.74 -7.02
CA LEU A 198 22.83 11.47 -6.20
C LEU A 198 22.55 11.60 -4.69
N ARG A 199 21.66 12.52 -4.26
CA ARG A 199 21.21 12.62 -2.86
C ARG A 199 20.43 11.38 -2.44
N ALA A 200 19.56 10.87 -3.31
CA ALA A 200 18.81 9.64 -3.04
C ALA A 200 19.76 8.44 -2.89
N ASP A 201 20.73 8.30 -3.80
CA ASP A 201 21.73 7.23 -3.74
C ASP A 201 22.61 7.33 -2.49
N ALA A 202 23.03 8.55 -2.13
CA ALA A 202 23.80 8.79 -0.91
C ALA A 202 23.03 8.37 0.36
N LEU A 203 21.71 8.60 0.41
CA LEU A 203 20.88 8.14 1.52
C LEU A 203 20.84 6.60 1.60
N VAL A 204 20.69 5.92 0.46
CA VAL A 204 20.67 4.45 0.39
C VAL A 204 22.02 3.87 0.80
N GLU A 205 23.12 4.39 0.26
CA GLU A 205 24.47 3.97 0.60
C GLU A 205 24.78 4.16 2.09
N ARG A 206 24.39 5.29 2.69
CA ARG A 206 24.56 5.53 4.13
C ARG A 206 23.79 4.54 5.00
N CYS A 207 22.57 4.20 4.61
CA CYS A 207 21.72 3.29 5.37
C CYS A 207 22.07 1.80 5.18
N LEU A 208 22.49 1.41 3.97
CA LEU A 208 22.73 0.01 3.59
C LEU A 208 24.22 -0.36 3.51
N GLY A 209 25.13 0.62 3.55
CA GLY A 209 26.58 0.47 3.40
C GLY A 209 27.30 -0.19 4.59
N GLY A 210 26.58 -0.84 5.51
CA GLY A 210 27.16 -1.76 6.50
C GLY A 210 27.54 -1.15 7.85
N ALA A 211 27.39 0.16 8.07
CA ALA A 211 27.68 0.80 9.37
C ALA A 211 26.83 0.27 10.55
N CYS A 212 25.71 -0.41 10.26
CA CYS A 212 24.73 -0.88 11.24
C CYS A 212 24.77 -2.40 11.52
N GLY A 213 25.85 -3.12 11.18
CA GLY A 213 26.03 -4.52 11.62
C GLY A 213 25.29 -5.59 10.78
N GLY A 214 25.10 -5.34 9.48
CA GLY A 214 24.57 -6.30 8.51
C GLY A 214 23.81 -5.63 7.38
N LYS A 215 23.68 -6.29 6.23
CA LYS A 215 22.75 -5.85 5.16
C LYS A 215 21.34 -6.27 5.56
N PRO A 216 20.43 -5.36 5.99
CA PRO A 216 19.07 -5.74 6.30
C PRO A 216 18.40 -6.32 5.05
N LYS A 217 17.84 -7.52 5.15
CA LYS A 217 17.11 -8.16 4.04
C LYS A 217 15.65 -7.75 4.10
N ALA A 218 15.20 -6.97 3.12
CA ALA A 218 13.77 -6.73 2.93
C ALA A 218 13.11 -8.02 2.41
N GLN A 219 12.00 -8.43 3.00
CA GLN A 219 11.18 -9.50 2.42
C GLN A 219 10.16 -8.87 1.49
N ILE A 220 10.36 -9.10 0.19
CA ILE A 220 9.49 -8.62 -0.88
C ILE A 220 8.75 -9.83 -1.46
N PHE A 221 7.47 -9.66 -1.78
CA PHE A 221 6.69 -10.66 -2.49
C PHE A 221 6.49 -10.20 -3.93
N LEU A 222 7.08 -10.95 -4.85
CA LEU A 222 6.98 -10.75 -6.29
C LEU A 222 6.17 -11.90 -6.89
N HIS A 223 5.11 -11.58 -7.60
CA HIS A 223 4.28 -12.52 -8.33
C HIS A 223 4.55 -12.34 -9.82
N ILE A 224 5.12 -13.35 -10.46
CA ILE A 224 5.49 -13.34 -11.88
C ILE A 224 5.21 -14.73 -12.46
N ASP A 225 4.68 -14.79 -13.68
CA ASP A 225 4.53 -16.07 -14.37
C ASP A 225 5.89 -16.62 -14.85
N MET A 226 6.04 -17.94 -14.80
CA MET A 226 7.32 -18.59 -15.13
C MET A 226 7.82 -18.26 -16.55
N PRO A 227 7.00 -18.31 -17.62
CA PRO A 227 7.43 -17.86 -18.94
C PRO A 227 7.97 -16.43 -18.97
N THR A 228 7.31 -15.49 -18.29
CA THR A 228 7.78 -14.10 -18.20
C THR A 228 9.11 -13.99 -17.45
N LEU A 229 9.25 -14.68 -16.32
CA LEU A 229 10.51 -14.73 -15.58
C LEU A 229 11.66 -15.30 -16.42
N MET A 230 11.38 -16.32 -17.24
CA MET A 230 12.34 -16.96 -18.14
C MET A 230 12.65 -16.14 -19.41
N GLY A 231 12.00 -14.99 -19.62
CA GLY A 231 12.16 -14.20 -20.84
C GLY A 231 11.43 -14.76 -22.06
N LEU A 232 10.56 -15.75 -21.87
CA LEU A 232 9.72 -16.36 -22.91
C LEU A 232 8.44 -15.56 -23.16
N ARG A 233 8.08 -14.66 -22.23
CA ARG A 233 6.96 -13.70 -22.30
C ARG A 233 7.34 -12.38 -21.64
N ASN A 234 6.51 -11.36 -21.85
CA ASN A 234 6.63 -10.03 -21.25
C ASN A 234 5.31 -9.60 -20.60
N ASN A 235 4.65 -10.50 -19.87
CA ASN A 235 3.48 -10.10 -19.08
C ASN A 235 3.94 -9.20 -17.91
N PRO A 236 3.09 -8.29 -17.39
CA PRO A 236 3.42 -7.58 -16.17
C PRO A 236 3.55 -8.54 -14.98
N ALA A 237 4.45 -8.22 -14.06
CA ALA A 237 4.56 -8.89 -12.76
C ALA A 237 3.92 -8.02 -11.68
N GLU A 238 3.56 -8.58 -10.53
CA GLU A 238 3.01 -7.81 -9.41
C GLU A 238 3.97 -7.81 -8.22
N LEU A 239 4.29 -6.60 -7.76
CA LEU A 239 5.03 -6.34 -6.54
C LEU A 239 4.04 -5.99 -5.43
N VAL A 240 3.91 -6.87 -4.42
CA VAL A 240 2.89 -6.72 -3.38
C VAL A 240 2.99 -5.35 -2.69
N GLY A 241 1.89 -4.61 -2.70
CA GLY A 241 1.79 -3.24 -2.16
C GLY A 241 2.08 -2.14 -3.17
N CYS A 242 2.87 -2.39 -4.21
CA CYS A 242 3.13 -1.44 -5.31
C CYS A 242 2.19 -1.64 -6.51
N GLY A 243 1.72 -2.87 -6.74
CA GLY A 243 0.90 -3.21 -7.91
C GLY A 243 1.75 -3.76 -9.07
N GLU A 244 1.29 -3.55 -10.30
CA GLU A 244 1.95 -4.08 -11.50
C GLU A 244 3.27 -3.35 -11.77
N ILE A 245 4.31 -4.12 -12.07
CA ILE A 245 5.64 -3.67 -12.46
C ILE A 245 6.05 -4.30 -13.80
N SER A 246 7.04 -3.69 -14.46
CA SER A 246 7.55 -4.22 -15.72
C SER A 246 8.20 -5.59 -15.53
N PRO A 247 8.15 -6.48 -16.53
CA PRO A 247 8.84 -7.77 -16.48
C PRO A 247 10.36 -7.60 -16.37
N GLU A 248 10.93 -6.51 -16.90
CA GLU A 248 12.35 -6.18 -16.77
C GLU A 248 12.73 -5.93 -15.31
N LEU A 249 12.01 -5.03 -14.63
CA LEU A 249 12.25 -4.74 -13.21
C LEU A 249 12.01 -5.98 -12.34
N ALA A 250 10.99 -6.77 -12.67
CA ALA A 250 10.72 -8.02 -11.98
C ALA A 250 11.89 -9.01 -12.10
N ARG A 251 12.50 -9.11 -13.29
CA ARG A 251 13.70 -9.93 -13.51
C ARG A 251 14.92 -9.35 -12.79
N GLU A 252 15.11 -8.03 -12.78
CA GLU A 252 16.19 -7.37 -12.04
C GLU A 252 16.11 -7.70 -10.54
N ILE A 253 14.93 -7.52 -9.92
CA ILE A 253 14.70 -7.85 -8.51
C ILE A 253 14.93 -9.35 -8.26
N ALA A 254 14.40 -10.19 -9.16
CA ALA A 254 14.48 -11.63 -9.05
C ALA A 254 15.93 -12.15 -9.15
N PHE A 255 16.72 -11.62 -10.08
CA PHE A 255 18.08 -12.08 -10.36
C PHE A 255 19.18 -11.30 -9.62
N ASP A 256 18.84 -10.34 -8.76
CA ASP A 256 19.82 -9.71 -7.87
C ASP A 256 20.54 -10.77 -7.02
N ALA A 257 21.87 -10.67 -6.93
CA ALA A 257 22.71 -11.65 -6.24
C ALA A 257 22.39 -11.78 -4.74
N ASN A 258 21.72 -10.81 -4.13
CA ASN A 258 21.33 -10.83 -2.72
C ASN A 258 19.90 -11.34 -2.50
N SER A 259 19.13 -11.61 -3.57
CA SER A 259 17.75 -12.08 -3.50
C SER A 259 17.68 -13.55 -3.05
N VAL A 260 16.87 -13.83 -2.02
CA VAL A 260 16.61 -15.19 -1.54
C VAL A 260 15.23 -15.65 -2.00
N TRP A 261 15.24 -16.69 -2.84
CA TRP A 261 14.02 -17.22 -3.43
C TRP A 261 13.28 -18.16 -2.48
N ASN A 262 12.00 -17.90 -2.31
CA ASN A 262 11.09 -18.82 -1.65
C ASN A 262 10.07 -19.29 -2.67
N ARG A 263 10.19 -20.55 -3.14
CA ARG A 263 9.17 -21.13 -4.02
C ARG A 263 7.86 -21.29 -3.25
N ILE A 264 6.78 -20.77 -3.82
CA ILE A 264 5.42 -20.94 -3.30
C ILE A 264 4.61 -21.54 -4.42
N ILE A 265 4.20 -22.80 -4.23
CA ILE A 265 3.34 -23.51 -5.18
C ILE A 265 1.91 -23.16 -4.78
N ASP A 266 1.31 -22.23 -5.52
CA ASP A 266 -0.10 -21.87 -5.39
C ASP A 266 -0.91 -22.83 -6.27
N GLU A 267 -1.02 -24.10 -5.83
CA GLU A 267 -2.02 -24.99 -6.40
C GLU A 267 -3.39 -24.51 -5.88
N PRO A 268 -4.45 -24.47 -6.71
CA PRO A 268 -5.79 -24.16 -6.25
C PRO A 268 -6.13 -25.14 -5.11
N MET A 269 -6.08 -24.64 -3.88
CA MET A 269 -6.29 -25.41 -2.66
C MET A 269 -5.49 -26.74 -2.54
N SER A 270 -4.15 -26.73 -2.68
CA SER A 270 -3.34 -27.93 -2.41
C SER A 270 -3.59 -28.55 -1.02
N LYS A 271 -3.50 -29.88 -0.97
CA LYS A 271 -3.68 -30.82 0.14
C LYS A 271 -2.57 -30.75 1.21
N LEU A 272 -2.14 -29.56 1.59
CA LEU A 272 -1.38 -29.37 2.82
C LEU A 272 -2.36 -29.32 4.00
N PRO A 273 -2.08 -29.99 5.14
CA PRO A 273 -2.87 -29.81 6.35
C PRO A 273 -2.61 -28.41 6.92
N LEU A 274 -3.27 -27.44 6.30
CA LEU A 274 -3.46 -26.06 6.71
C LEU A 274 -4.82 -25.91 7.40
N ASP A 275 -5.23 -26.98 8.10
CA ASP A 275 -6.40 -27.03 8.95
C ASP A 275 -5.91 -27.46 10.33
N LEU A 276 -5.98 -26.54 11.29
CA LEU A 276 -5.65 -26.81 12.70
C LEU A 276 -6.93 -27.13 13.50
N GLY A 277 -8.10 -27.03 12.87
CA GLY A 277 -9.41 -27.14 13.47
C GLY A 277 -9.57 -26.21 14.67
N ARG A 278 -10.33 -26.68 15.67
CA ARG A 278 -10.52 -26.00 16.96
C ARG A 278 -9.48 -26.39 18.03
N LYS A 279 -8.41 -27.11 17.67
CA LYS A 279 -7.35 -27.49 18.63
C LYS A 279 -6.40 -26.34 18.95
N ASN A 280 -6.20 -25.42 18.01
CA ASN A 280 -5.29 -24.29 18.16
C ASN A 280 -5.93 -22.99 17.67
N TYR A 281 -6.06 -22.00 18.55
CA TYR A 281 -6.54 -20.67 18.18
C TYR A 281 -5.53 -19.90 17.30
N ARG A 282 -4.23 -20.07 17.54
CA ARG A 282 -3.17 -19.34 16.82
C ARG A 282 -2.76 -20.05 15.52
N PRO A 283 -2.76 -19.38 14.36
CA PRO A 283 -2.28 -19.95 13.11
C PRO A 283 -0.78 -20.30 13.15
N SER A 284 -0.41 -21.44 12.56
CA SER A 284 0.99 -21.86 12.42
C SER A 284 1.78 -20.89 11.54
N LYS A 285 3.12 -20.87 11.67
CA LYS A 285 4.00 -20.05 10.81
C LYS A 285 3.79 -20.36 9.31
N ARG A 286 3.56 -21.64 8.98
CA ARG A 286 3.31 -22.10 7.60
C ARG A 286 1.98 -21.58 7.05
N MET A 287 0.91 -21.68 7.84
CA MET A 287 -0.40 -21.11 7.49
C MET A 287 -0.32 -19.60 7.27
N ARG A 288 0.38 -18.91 8.16
CA ARG A 288 0.56 -17.47 8.05
C ARG A 288 1.25 -17.07 6.76
N LYS A 289 2.35 -17.74 6.43
CA LYS A 289 3.08 -17.48 5.18
C LYS A 289 2.21 -17.78 3.94
N TYR A 290 1.41 -18.85 3.97
CA TYR A 290 0.48 -19.17 2.89
C TYR A 290 -0.57 -18.05 2.69
N LEU A 291 -1.30 -17.67 3.74
CA LEU A 291 -2.35 -16.65 3.64
C LEU A 291 -1.79 -15.27 3.24
N GLN A 292 -0.59 -14.93 3.69
CA GLN A 292 0.07 -13.69 3.29
C GLN A 292 0.38 -13.64 1.79
N VAL A 293 0.69 -14.78 1.19
CA VAL A 293 1.02 -14.88 -0.23
C VAL A 293 -0.25 -14.98 -1.07
N ALA A 294 -1.23 -15.75 -0.61
CA ALA A 294 -2.50 -15.93 -1.30
C ALA A 294 -3.27 -14.62 -1.42
N HIS A 295 -3.39 -13.86 -0.32
CA HIS A 295 -4.19 -12.63 -0.28
C HIS A 295 -3.42 -11.36 -0.61
N ARG A 296 -2.08 -11.37 -0.48
CA ARG A 296 -1.13 -10.27 -0.79
C ARG A 296 -1.27 -9.02 0.08
N THR A 297 -2.48 -8.47 0.16
CA THR A 297 -2.83 -7.30 0.95
C THR A 297 -3.94 -7.63 1.96
N CYS A 298 -4.32 -6.64 2.76
CA CYS A 298 -5.53 -6.69 3.58
C CYS A 298 -6.74 -6.95 2.69
N CYS A 299 -7.60 -7.90 3.07
CA CYS A 299 -8.79 -8.28 2.28
C CYS A 299 -9.89 -7.22 2.22
N MET A 300 -9.79 -6.12 2.97
CA MET A 300 -10.78 -5.05 2.87
C MET A 300 -10.73 -4.44 1.46
N PRO A 301 -11.88 -4.27 0.79
CA PRO A 301 -11.94 -3.66 -0.54
C PRO A 301 -11.15 -2.36 -0.64
N GLY A 302 -10.33 -2.25 -1.69
CA GLY A 302 -9.50 -1.06 -1.94
C GLY A 302 -8.27 -0.88 -1.03
N ARG A 303 -7.98 -1.80 -0.12
CA ARG A 303 -6.83 -1.67 0.79
C ARG A 303 -5.55 -2.30 0.23
N THR A 304 -4.52 -1.49 0.05
CA THR A 304 -3.20 -1.93 -0.47
C THR A 304 -2.20 -2.31 0.61
N ARG A 305 -2.58 -2.31 1.90
CA ARG A 305 -1.65 -2.65 3.00
C ARG A 305 -1.20 -4.11 2.84
N PRO A 306 0.12 -4.38 2.73
CA PRO A 306 0.61 -5.75 2.56
C PRO A 306 0.21 -6.67 3.73
N ALA A 307 -0.19 -7.91 3.42
CA ALA A 307 -0.70 -8.91 4.36
C ALA A 307 0.33 -9.34 5.44
N GLN A 308 1.62 -9.05 5.20
CA GLN A 308 2.69 -9.25 6.18
C GLN A 308 2.52 -8.34 7.39
N TYR A 309 1.83 -7.21 7.22
CA TYR A 309 1.58 -6.21 8.25
C TYR A 309 0.14 -6.22 8.75
N THR A 310 -0.58 -7.34 8.57
CA THR A 310 -1.96 -7.53 9.01
C THR A 310 -2.08 -8.66 10.03
N ASP A 311 -3.18 -8.65 10.79
CA ASP A 311 -3.57 -9.77 11.60
C ASP A 311 -4.25 -10.83 10.71
N LEU A 312 -4.23 -12.10 11.13
CA LEU A 312 -5.06 -13.14 10.52
C LEU A 312 -6.30 -13.30 11.37
N ASP A 313 -7.43 -13.05 10.76
CA ASP A 313 -8.68 -12.88 11.46
C ASP A 313 -9.69 -13.96 11.05
N HIS A 314 -10.41 -14.50 12.02
CA HIS A 314 -11.39 -15.56 11.80
C HIS A 314 -12.70 -14.95 11.26
N ALA A 315 -13.15 -15.37 10.08
CA ALA A 315 -14.39 -14.92 9.46
C ALA A 315 -15.61 -15.33 10.31
N GLN A 316 -15.72 -16.62 10.64
CA GLN A 316 -16.52 -17.09 11.77
C GLN A 316 -15.65 -17.07 13.01
N THR A 317 -16.04 -16.30 14.02
CA THR A 317 -15.21 -16.14 15.21
C THR A 317 -15.01 -17.47 15.94
N TRP A 318 -13.91 -17.59 16.69
CA TRP A 318 -13.64 -18.77 17.51
C TRP A 318 -14.74 -19.05 18.56
N LYS A 319 -15.35 -17.98 19.08
CA LYS A 319 -16.45 -18.07 20.06
C LYS A 319 -17.71 -18.68 19.41
N ASP A 320 -17.95 -18.33 18.15
CA ASP A 320 -19.10 -18.81 17.37
C ASP A 320 -18.84 -20.18 16.69
N GLY A 321 -17.77 -20.87 17.09
CA GLY A 321 -17.45 -22.22 16.62
C GLY A 321 -16.50 -22.28 15.42
N GLY A 322 -15.97 -21.15 14.94
CA GLY A 322 -15.04 -21.12 13.82
C GLY A 322 -13.70 -21.82 14.10
N GLY A 323 -13.17 -22.51 13.09
CA GLY A 323 -11.87 -23.20 13.12
C GLY A 323 -10.71 -22.31 12.66
N THR A 324 -9.47 -22.72 12.99
CA THR A 324 -8.26 -22.07 12.49
C THR A 324 -7.76 -22.79 11.24
N ASP A 325 -8.23 -22.36 10.08
CA ASP A 325 -7.93 -22.97 8.79
C ASP A 325 -7.84 -21.91 7.68
N LYS A 326 -7.34 -22.32 6.50
CA LYS A 326 -7.17 -21.45 5.34
C LYS A 326 -8.47 -20.85 4.78
N VAL A 327 -9.61 -21.49 5.02
CA VAL A 327 -10.92 -21.08 4.52
C VAL A 327 -11.51 -20.01 5.45
N ASN A 328 -11.34 -20.16 6.76
CA ASN A 328 -11.90 -19.26 7.77
C ASN A 328 -10.99 -18.06 8.12
N LEU A 329 -9.70 -18.08 7.79
CA LEU A 329 -8.78 -16.99 8.13
C LEU A 329 -8.59 -15.98 6.99
N ARG A 330 -8.74 -14.68 7.25
CA ARG A 330 -8.45 -13.59 6.30
C ARG A 330 -7.46 -12.57 6.86
N PRO A 331 -6.48 -12.13 6.05
CA PRO A 331 -5.64 -10.98 6.40
C PRO A 331 -6.45 -9.69 6.55
N LEU A 332 -6.57 -9.19 7.78
CA LEU A 332 -7.19 -7.90 8.07
C LEU A 332 -6.23 -7.02 8.87
N CYS A 333 -6.03 -5.79 8.41
CA CYS A 333 -5.24 -4.83 9.17
C CYS A 333 -5.96 -4.46 10.46
N ARG A 334 -5.22 -3.95 11.45
CA ARG A 334 -5.77 -3.62 12.78
C ARG A 334 -7.00 -2.71 12.72
N VAL A 335 -7.06 -1.82 11.73
CA VAL A 335 -8.20 -0.91 11.51
C VAL A 335 -9.44 -1.68 11.08
N HIS A 336 -9.35 -2.50 10.02
CA HIS A 336 -10.49 -3.24 9.48
C HIS A 336 -10.90 -4.43 10.35
N HIS A 337 -9.95 -5.04 11.07
CA HIS A 337 -10.26 -6.04 12.09
C HIS A 337 -11.19 -5.46 13.17
N LYS A 338 -10.93 -4.22 13.60
CA LYS A 338 -11.82 -3.51 14.54
C LYS A 338 -13.12 -3.00 13.91
N LEU A 339 -13.12 -2.76 12.60
CA LEU A 339 -14.29 -2.27 11.86
C LEU A 339 -15.33 -3.38 11.70
N ARG A 340 -14.89 -4.63 11.51
CA ARG A 340 -15.78 -5.79 11.44
C ARG A 340 -16.73 -5.90 12.63
N ASP A 341 -16.24 -5.52 13.81
CA ASP A 341 -17.01 -5.62 15.06
C ASP A 341 -17.89 -4.37 15.32
N GLU A 342 -17.90 -3.39 14.41
CA GLU A 342 -18.77 -2.21 14.52
C GLU A 342 -20.22 -2.55 14.12
N PRO A 343 -21.23 -2.00 14.82
CA PRO A 343 -22.64 -2.24 14.49
C PRO A 343 -22.97 -1.90 13.02
N GLY A 344 -23.80 -2.74 12.38
CA GLY A 344 -24.26 -2.56 11.01
C GLY A 344 -23.28 -3.05 9.93
N TRP A 345 -22.02 -3.34 10.26
CA TRP A 345 -21.06 -3.89 9.32
C TRP A 345 -21.19 -5.40 9.20
N THR A 346 -21.21 -5.91 7.97
CA THR A 346 -21.21 -7.37 7.71
C THR A 346 -20.03 -7.76 6.84
N PHE A 347 -19.29 -8.78 7.26
CA PHE A 347 -18.13 -9.31 6.55
C PHE A 347 -18.41 -10.77 6.19
N THR A 348 -18.70 -11.03 4.92
CA THR A 348 -19.02 -12.35 4.40
C THR A 348 -17.88 -12.84 3.54
N THR A 349 -17.37 -14.03 3.84
CA THR A 349 -16.23 -14.58 3.13
C THR A 349 -16.68 -15.73 2.24
N ASN A 350 -16.27 -15.72 0.97
CA ASN A 350 -16.48 -16.84 0.07
C ASN A 350 -15.47 -17.96 0.37
N PRO A 351 -15.91 -19.17 0.76
CA PRO A 351 -15.02 -20.28 1.10
C PRO A 351 -14.23 -20.84 -0.09
N SER A 352 -14.77 -20.78 -1.31
CA SER A 352 -14.15 -21.37 -2.50
C SER A 352 -13.13 -20.46 -3.16
N THR A 353 -13.41 -19.15 -3.21
CA THR A 353 -12.52 -18.15 -3.83
C THR A 353 -11.70 -17.37 -2.82
N GLY A 354 -12.02 -17.45 -1.54
CA GLY A 354 -11.38 -16.61 -0.55
C GLY A 354 -11.79 -15.13 -0.59
N ALA A 355 -12.70 -14.73 -1.50
CA ALA A 355 -13.16 -13.36 -1.64
C ALA A 355 -13.84 -12.85 -0.36
N LEU A 356 -13.64 -11.58 -0.02
CA LEU A 356 -14.31 -10.91 1.09
C LEU A 356 -15.34 -9.93 0.54
N THR A 357 -16.59 -10.13 0.91
CA THR A 357 -17.70 -9.22 0.69
C THR A 357 -17.98 -8.44 1.97
N VAL A 358 -17.90 -7.12 1.90
CA VAL A 358 -18.16 -6.20 3.01
C VAL A 358 -19.44 -5.42 2.70
N THR A 359 -20.39 -5.44 3.61
CA THR A 359 -21.61 -4.63 3.56
C THR A 359 -21.53 -3.55 4.64
N THR A 360 -21.70 -2.29 4.22
CA THR A 360 -21.73 -1.11 5.09
C THR A 360 -23.07 -1.01 5.84
N PRO A 361 -23.15 -0.21 6.93
CA PRO A 361 -24.39 -0.04 7.70
C PRO A 361 -25.60 0.46 6.90
N ASP A 362 -25.36 1.22 5.84
CA ASP A 362 -26.37 1.73 4.89
C ASP A 362 -26.72 0.73 3.77
N GLY A 363 -26.15 -0.48 3.79
CA GLY A 363 -26.50 -1.59 2.90
C GLY A 363 -25.69 -1.70 1.61
N HIS A 364 -24.75 -0.79 1.34
CA HIS A 364 -23.86 -0.90 0.18
C HIS A 364 -22.88 -2.07 0.34
N THR A 365 -22.64 -2.81 -0.73
CA THR A 365 -21.83 -4.04 -0.69
C THR A 365 -20.65 -3.95 -1.65
N TYR A 366 -19.47 -4.35 -1.15
CA TYR A 366 -18.20 -4.30 -1.85
C TYR A 366 -17.50 -5.65 -1.76
N THR A 367 -17.00 -6.18 -2.88
CA THR A 367 -16.32 -7.48 -2.89
C THR A 367 -14.90 -7.34 -3.42
N GLU A 368 -13.93 -7.89 -2.68
CA GLU A 368 -12.54 -8.00 -3.09
C GLU A 368 -12.17 -9.49 -3.25
N ASP A 369 -11.57 -9.84 -4.37
CA ASP A 369 -11.13 -11.20 -4.68
C ASP A 369 -9.60 -11.31 -4.54
N PRO A 370 -9.06 -12.24 -3.72
CA PRO A 370 -7.61 -12.43 -3.58
C PRO A 370 -6.91 -12.92 -4.86
N HIS A 371 -7.63 -13.37 -5.88
CA HIS A 371 -7.07 -14.06 -7.05
C HIS A 371 -6.55 -13.17 -8.19
N ARG A 372 -6.09 -11.94 -7.94
CA ARG A 372 -5.50 -11.10 -9.01
C ARG A 372 -4.10 -11.57 -9.47
N ILE A 373 -3.87 -12.86 -9.78
CA ILE A 373 -3.12 -13.12 -11.00
C ILE A 373 -4.18 -13.04 -12.10
N ARG A 374 -4.43 -11.83 -12.63
CA ARG A 374 -4.88 -11.78 -14.02
C ARG A 374 -3.71 -12.35 -14.80
N LEU A 375 -3.72 -13.68 -15.02
CA LEU A 375 -3.03 -14.23 -16.18
C LEU A 375 -3.71 -13.53 -17.35
N VAL A 376 -3.14 -12.41 -17.80
CA VAL A 376 -3.55 -11.77 -19.04
C VAL A 376 -3.12 -12.75 -20.12
N GLY A 377 -4.02 -13.68 -20.43
CA GLY A 377 -3.75 -14.87 -21.22
C GLY A 377 -4.70 -15.99 -20.82
N ASN A 378 -5.73 -16.19 -21.63
CA ASN A 378 -6.70 -17.28 -21.54
C ASN A 378 -6.03 -18.62 -21.14
N PRO A 379 -6.39 -19.23 -19.99
CA PRO A 379 -5.74 -20.45 -19.49
C PRO A 379 -5.90 -21.68 -20.40
N GLY A 380 -6.91 -21.68 -21.29
CA GLY A 380 -7.38 -22.90 -21.96
C GLY A 380 -6.71 -23.31 -23.27
N HIS A 381 -5.72 -22.59 -23.82
CA HIS A 381 -5.30 -22.85 -25.21
C HIS A 381 -3.79 -22.77 -25.53
N HIS A 382 -2.88 -22.65 -24.55
CA HIS A 382 -1.50 -22.25 -24.87
C HIS A 382 -0.37 -23.18 -24.43
N LEU A 383 -0.57 -24.13 -23.51
CA LEU A 383 0.44 -25.17 -23.25
C LEU A 383 0.57 -26.11 -24.46
N ASP A 384 -0.56 -26.52 -25.06
CA ASP A 384 -0.59 -27.31 -26.30
C ASP A 384 0.14 -26.65 -27.49
N ARG A 385 0.09 -25.30 -27.59
CA ARG A 385 0.84 -24.56 -28.64
C ARG A 385 2.32 -24.39 -28.34
N LEU A 386 2.73 -24.43 -27.06
CA LEU A 386 4.14 -24.31 -26.67
C LEU A 386 4.92 -25.60 -26.92
N LEU A 387 4.27 -26.75 -26.81
CA LEU A 387 4.84 -28.05 -27.18
C LEU A 387 4.96 -28.25 -28.69
N ALA A 388 4.16 -27.52 -29.46
CA ALA A 388 4.12 -27.58 -30.91
C ALA A 388 5.13 -26.66 -31.62
N ARG A 389 5.90 -25.84 -30.89
CA ARG A 389 6.95 -24.98 -31.47
C ARG A 389 8.34 -25.53 -31.16
N GLU A 390 9.12 -25.74 -32.21
CA GLU A 390 10.52 -26.13 -32.15
C GLU A 390 11.34 -25.14 -31.29
N LEU A 391 11.81 -25.62 -30.14
CA LEU A 391 12.70 -24.88 -29.25
C LEU A 391 14.09 -24.87 -29.87
N HIS A 392 14.54 -23.69 -30.31
CA HIS A 392 15.90 -23.48 -30.77
C HIS A 392 16.77 -23.06 -29.58
N VAL A 393 17.82 -23.84 -29.29
CA VAL A 393 18.82 -23.52 -28.27
C VAL A 393 20.16 -23.37 -28.99
N GLY A 394 20.49 -22.15 -29.41
CA GLY A 394 21.63 -21.93 -30.32
C GLY A 394 21.35 -22.47 -31.74
N ASP A 395 22.37 -22.96 -32.42
CA ASP A 395 22.27 -23.51 -33.80
C ASP A 395 21.75 -24.96 -33.87
N GLU A 396 21.39 -25.57 -32.73
CA GLU A 396 20.80 -26.92 -32.71
C GLU A 396 19.28 -26.89 -32.59
N VAL A 397 18.63 -27.61 -33.51
CA VAL A 397 17.18 -27.89 -33.53
C VAL A 397 16.92 -29.15 -32.70
N VAL A 398 16.16 -29.02 -31.61
CA VAL A 398 15.69 -30.18 -30.84
C VAL A 398 14.21 -30.39 -31.10
N GLN A 399 13.87 -31.43 -31.86
CA GLN A 399 12.48 -31.89 -32.00
C GLN A 399 12.08 -32.78 -30.80
N PRO A 400 10.92 -32.55 -30.16
CA PRO A 400 10.45 -33.43 -29.10
C PRO A 400 9.87 -34.70 -29.73
N ALA A 401 10.66 -35.77 -29.78
CA ALA A 401 10.13 -37.09 -30.12
C ALA A 401 9.25 -37.61 -28.97
N LEU A 402 7.94 -37.65 -29.22
CA LEU A 402 6.95 -38.37 -28.43
C LEU A 402 7.23 -39.88 -28.51
N THR A 403 8.14 -40.39 -27.69
CA THR A 403 8.26 -41.83 -27.47
C THR A 403 8.37 -42.11 -25.97
N GLN A 404 7.49 -43.00 -25.49
CA GLN A 404 7.39 -43.47 -24.12
C GLN A 404 8.76 -43.84 -23.53
N PRO A 405 9.01 -43.62 -22.23
CA PRO A 405 10.30 -43.90 -21.65
C PRO A 405 10.58 -45.41 -21.67
N PRO A 406 11.76 -45.87 -22.13
CA PRO A 406 12.14 -47.26 -21.96
C PRO A 406 12.31 -47.56 -20.46
N SER A 407 11.67 -48.64 -20.05
CA SER A 407 11.65 -49.18 -18.70
C SER A 407 13.01 -49.78 -18.32
N ARG A 408 14.00 -48.96 -17.94
CA ARG A 408 15.16 -49.35 -17.12
C ARG A 408 16.10 -48.15 -16.94
N PHE A 409 15.92 -47.39 -15.85
CA PHE A 409 17.01 -46.68 -15.17
C PHE A 409 16.54 -46.34 -13.75
N VAL A 410 16.38 -47.38 -12.93
CA VAL A 410 16.28 -47.27 -11.48
C VAL A 410 17.52 -47.94 -10.91
N ALA A 411 18.57 -47.17 -10.66
CA ALA A 411 19.58 -47.50 -9.67
C ALA A 411 20.48 -46.28 -9.42
N ASN A 412 20.59 -45.90 -8.14
CA ASN A 412 21.56 -44.98 -7.55
C ASN A 412 21.25 -43.47 -7.60
N LEU A 413 20.26 -43.04 -6.80
CA LEU A 413 20.24 -41.71 -6.19
C LEU A 413 19.85 -41.82 -4.70
N PRO A 414 20.61 -41.21 -3.77
CA PRO A 414 20.30 -41.24 -2.34
C PRO A 414 19.04 -40.44 -1.99
N VAL A 415 18.30 -40.98 -1.02
CA VAL A 415 16.96 -40.59 -0.59
C VAL A 415 16.94 -39.25 0.13
N ARG A 416 16.33 -38.21 -0.48
CA ARG A 416 15.42 -37.23 0.19
C ARG A 416 14.83 -36.20 -0.80
N MET A 417 13.92 -36.66 -1.66
CA MET A 417 12.85 -35.84 -2.26
C MET A 417 11.88 -36.82 -2.91
N ARG A 418 10.82 -37.23 -2.20
CA ARG A 418 9.69 -37.92 -2.86
C ARG A 418 8.87 -36.85 -3.57
N ILE A 419 9.19 -36.62 -4.83
CA ILE A 419 8.37 -35.84 -5.78
C ILE A 419 7.31 -36.82 -6.30
N GLN A 420 6.02 -36.53 -6.08
CA GLN A 420 4.95 -37.22 -6.81
C GLN A 420 4.90 -36.68 -8.26
N PRO A 421 4.52 -37.51 -9.24
CA PRO A 421 4.73 -37.20 -10.65
C PRO A 421 3.80 -36.07 -11.11
N PHE A 422 4.41 -35.02 -11.65
CA PHE A 422 3.76 -33.97 -12.46
C PHE A 422 3.77 -34.38 -13.94
N GLU A 423 3.02 -33.64 -14.77
CA GLU A 423 3.10 -33.75 -16.23
C GLU A 423 4.57 -33.59 -16.72
N PRO A 424 5.03 -34.44 -17.67
CA PRO A 424 6.44 -34.55 -18.06
C PRO A 424 7.10 -33.23 -18.51
N GLU A 425 6.28 -32.33 -19.05
CA GLU A 425 6.71 -31.09 -19.70
C GLU A 425 7.14 -30.01 -18.68
N LEU A 426 6.41 -29.93 -17.55
CA LEU A 426 6.76 -29.06 -16.44
C LEU A 426 8.04 -29.55 -15.75
N TYR A 427 8.26 -30.86 -15.74
CA TYR A 427 9.48 -31.48 -15.20
C TYR A 427 10.70 -31.12 -16.04
N ALA A 428 10.59 -31.20 -17.37
CA ALA A 428 11.67 -30.83 -18.29
C ALA A 428 12.05 -29.35 -18.20
N LEU A 429 11.07 -28.44 -18.09
CA LEU A 429 11.31 -27.00 -17.88
C LEU A 429 11.98 -26.72 -16.52
N LEU A 430 11.56 -27.41 -15.46
CA LEU A 430 12.17 -27.31 -14.13
C LEU A 430 13.59 -27.92 -14.08
N GLU A 431 13.86 -28.97 -14.85
CA GLU A 431 15.20 -29.55 -15.00
C GLU A 431 16.12 -28.66 -15.83
N LEU A 432 15.63 -28.03 -16.90
CA LEU A 432 16.35 -27.01 -17.66
C LEU A 432 16.70 -25.80 -16.78
N PHE A 433 15.77 -25.36 -15.94
CA PHE A 433 16.01 -24.34 -14.93
C PHE A 433 17.07 -24.81 -13.93
N ARG A 434 16.90 -26.00 -13.32
CA ARG A 434 17.85 -26.56 -12.35
C ARG A 434 19.27 -26.75 -12.93
N ARG A 435 19.40 -27.20 -14.18
CA ARG A 435 20.69 -27.39 -14.87
C ARG A 435 21.39 -26.06 -15.20
N ARG A 436 20.62 -25.01 -15.53
CA ARG A 436 21.16 -23.67 -15.76
C ARG A 436 21.63 -22.97 -14.48
N PHE A 437 21.04 -23.30 -13.32
CA PHE A 437 21.31 -22.63 -12.05
C PHE A 437 22.27 -23.37 -11.10
N ASN A 438 22.49 -24.69 -11.24
CA ASN A 438 23.46 -25.43 -10.42
C ASN A 438 24.94 -25.25 -10.86
N HIS A 439 25.24 -24.34 -11.79
CA HIS A 439 26.60 -24.09 -12.28
C HIS A 439 27.25 -22.77 -11.80
N ARG A 440 26.64 -22.03 -10.87
CA ARG A 440 27.33 -20.93 -10.19
C ARG A 440 27.06 -20.99 -8.69
N HIS A 441 28.17 -21.06 -7.95
CA HIS A 441 28.34 -21.40 -6.53
C HIS A 441 27.47 -20.64 -5.54
#